data_AF-A0A1Z4M323-F1
#
_entry.id   AF-A0A1Z4M323-F1
#
_cell.length_a   1.000
_cell.length_b   1.000
_cell.length_c   1.000
_cell.angle_alpha   90.00
_cell.angle_beta   90.00
_cell.angle_gamma   90.00
#
_symmetry.space_group_name_H-M   'P 1'
#
loop_
_entity.id
_entity.type
_entity.pdbx_description
1 polymer ?
#
loop_
_entity_poly.entity_id
_entity_poly.type
_entity_poly.pdbx_seq_one_letter_code
_entity_poly.pdbx_strand_id
1 'polypeptide(L)'
;MTQPEHLLEKQDKTWVCQVCGLSWKRKPKRKCEGIPAIGYDESPKGAIWDFEFYRNNLTKKPEAKPIAYHHKPSFRHDYCYKLTDCKKWFKEVPNLILTKQEKDKLGYKTKRQLEKMHLQPKPDARACGVYYWDKEEGDGFAIFYHPQDTEFFAPDQFLTKTTLKKTYLLSEGWVKRLGEPDKLADNPHSYTHPIKLYSRKRVEKFLADNAEDYCNWLDKRDTYVAIFEKNKDKIAEARELVRKQQKMCLRCASSCALENGLFCVIHPTGLERDKIPCPDFYERSN
;
A
#
# COMPACT_ATOMS: atom_id res chain seq x y z
N MET A 1 -12.29 -13.46 -55.36
CA MET A 1 -13.47 -12.78 -54.78
C MET A 1 -12.95 -11.68 -53.87
N THR A 2 -13.20 -10.42 -54.21
CA THR A 2 -12.85 -9.25 -53.39
C THR A 2 -13.69 -9.28 -52.11
N GLN A 3 -13.06 -9.11 -50.95
CA GLN A 3 -13.80 -9.02 -49.69
C GLN A 3 -14.77 -7.83 -49.75
N PRO A 4 -16.04 -7.98 -49.34
CA PRO A 4 -17.01 -6.89 -49.35
C PRO A 4 -16.49 -5.74 -48.47
N GLU A 5 -16.52 -4.52 -48.99
CA GLU A 5 -16.13 -3.35 -48.19
C GLU A 5 -17.11 -3.15 -47.04
N HIS A 6 -16.59 -3.08 -45.81
CA HIS A 6 -17.38 -2.91 -44.60
C HIS A 6 -17.88 -1.46 -44.47
N LEU A 7 -18.98 -1.16 -45.16
CA LEU A 7 -19.65 0.13 -45.11
C LEU A 7 -20.36 0.34 -43.76
N LEU A 8 -20.20 1.55 -43.21
CA LEU A 8 -20.78 1.97 -41.92
C LEU A 8 -21.90 2.96 -42.16
N GLU A 9 -23.10 2.64 -41.66
CA GLU A 9 -24.28 3.47 -41.77
C GLU A 9 -24.78 3.86 -40.37
N LYS A 10 -25.40 5.03 -40.25
CA LYS A 10 -25.97 5.47 -38.98
C LYS A 10 -27.44 5.01 -38.91
N GLN A 11 -27.75 4.14 -37.95
CA GLN A 11 -29.10 3.67 -37.64
C GLN A 11 -29.47 4.16 -36.22
N ASP A 12 -30.52 4.98 -36.12
CA ASP A 12 -30.93 5.68 -34.90
C ASP A 12 -29.78 6.45 -34.21
N LYS A 13 -29.40 5.99 -33.00
CA LYS A 13 -28.32 6.56 -32.18
C LYS A 13 -27.01 5.77 -32.29
N THR A 14 -26.92 4.83 -33.23
CA THR A 14 -25.77 3.92 -33.40
C THR A 14 -25.26 3.92 -34.83
N TRP A 15 -23.97 3.64 -34.99
CA TRP A 15 -23.35 3.33 -36.29
C TRP A 15 -23.30 1.83 -36.42
N VAL A 16 -23.75 1.26 -37.54
CA VAL A 16 -23.82 -0.18 -37.78
C VAL A 16 -23.05 -0.51 -39.05
N CYS A 17 -22.25 -1.57 -39.02
CA CYS A 17 -21.63 -2.12 -40.22
C CYS A 17 -22.62 -2.99 -40.97
N GLN A 18 -22.93 -2.64 -42.22
CA GLN A 18 -23.92 -3.35 -43.02
C GLN A 18 -23.52 -4.77 -43.40
N VAL A 19 -22.22 -5.10 -43.32
CA VAL A 19 -21.71 -6.42 -43.71
C VAL A 19 -21.64 -7.38 -42.51
N CYS A 20 -21.27 -6.89 -41.32
CA CYS A 20 -20.99 -7.75 -40.18
C CYS A 20 -21.85 -7.46 -38.93
N GLY A 21 -22.71 -6.45 -38.98
CA GLY A 21 -23.65 -6.11 -37.90
C GLY A 21 -23.02 -5.38 -36.71
N LEU A 22 -21.70 -5.15 -36.68
CA LEU A 22 -21.02 -4.44 -35.59
C LEU A 22 -21.63 -3.05 -35.39
N SER A 23 -21.93 -2.71 -34.14
CA SER A 23 -22.55 -1.44 -33.79
C SER A 23 -21.70 -0.62 -32.81
N TRP A 24 -21.74 0.70 -32.95
CA TRP A 24 -21.00 1.65 -32.12
C TRP A 24 -21.85 2.88 -31.80
N LYS A 25 -21.75 3.41 -30.57
CA LYS A 25 -22.40 4.68 -30.20
C LYS A 25 -21.89 5.89 -30.98
N ARG A 26 -20.64 5.83 -31.45
CA ARG A 26 -19.96 6.87 -32.23
C ARG A 26 -19.30 6.22 -33.43
N LYS A 27 -19.15 6.96 -34.54
CA LYS A 27 -18.50 6.43 -35.74
C LYS A 27 -17.08 5.95 -35.36
N PRO A 28 -16.75 4.66 -35.58
CA PRO A 28 -15.43 4.16 -35.24
C PRO A 28 -14.38 4.85 -36.12
N LYS A 29 -13.25 5.24 -35.50
CA LYS A 29 -12.10 5.83 -36.22
C LYS A 29 -11.30 4.76 -36.98
N ARG A 30 -11.37 3.51 -36.55
CA ARG A 30 -10.71 2.36 -37.18
C ARG A 30 -11.66 1.72 -38.19
N LYS A 31 -11.11 1.14 -39.25
CA LYS A 31 -11.87 0.31 -40.20
C LYS A 31 -12.50 -0.86 -39.44
N CYS A 32 -13.71 -1.24 -39.84
CA CYS A 32 -14.37 -2.42 -39.31
C CYS A 32 -13.56 -3.68 -39.67
N GLU A 33 -13.32 -4.54 -38.70
CA GLU A 33 -12.54 -5.78 -38.87
C GLU A 33 -13.35 -6.91 -39.52
N GLY A 34 -14.65 -6.69 -39.73
CA GLY A 34 -15.53 -7.61 -40.42
C GLY A 34 -15.92 -8.87 -39.66
N ILE A 35 -15.86 -8.79 -38.34
CA ILE A 35 -16.22 -9.88 -37.43
C ILE A 35 -17.75 -9.99 -37.41
N PRO A 36 -18.34 -11.14 -37.79
CA PRO A 36 -19.79 -11.31 -37.85
C PRO A 36 -20.43 -11.35 -36.46
N ALA A 37 -21.60 -10.72 -36.35
CA ALA A 37 -22.49 -10.85 -35.21
C ALA A 37 -23.20 -12.20 -35.27
N ILE A 38 -23.24 -12.92 -34.15
CA ILE A 38 -23.98 -14.17 -34.03
C ILE A 38 -24.85 -14.16 -32.78
N GLY A 39 -25.91 -14.99 -32.78
CA GLY A 39 -26.73 -15.20 -31.60
C GLY A 39 -25.94 -15.86 -30.46
N TYR A 40 -26.39 -15.66 -29.22
CA TYR A 40 -25.75 -16.28 -28.05
C TYR A 40 -25.71 -17.81 -28.13
N ASP A 41 -26.75 -18.42 -28.69
CA ASP A 41 -26.88 -19.87 -28.85
C ASP A 41 -26.14 -20.42 -30.09
N GLU A 42 -25.53 -19.56 -30.90
CA GLU A 42 -24.93 -19.91 -32.20
C GLU A 42 -23.40 -20.03 -32.13
N SER A 43 -22.86 -20.59 -31.04
CA SER A 43 -21.42 -20.75 -30.86
C SER A 43 -20.79 -21.55 -32.03
N PRO A 44 -19.81 -20.99 -32.77
CA PRO A 44 -19.17 -21.69 -33.86
C PRO A 44 -18.47 -22.95 -33.35
N LYS A 45 -18.60 -24.06 -34.08
CA LYS A 45 -18.00 -25.34 -33.68
C LYS A 45 -16.48 -25.22 -33.51
N GLY A 46 -15.97 -25.64 -32.35
CA GLY A 46 -14.53 -25.57 -32.03
C GLY A 46 -14.04 -24.17 -31.66
N ALA A 47 -14.96 -23.26 -31.36
CA ALA A 47 -14.65 -21.94 -30.85
C ALA A 47 -14.93 -21.84 -29.34
N ILE A 48 -14.39 -20.79 -28.74
CA ILE A 48 -14.56 -20.49 -27.33
C ILE A 48 -14.75 -18.98 -27.17
N TRP A 49 -15.67 -18.60 -26.30
CA TRP A 49 -15.90 -17.20 -25.98
C TRP A 49 -14.82 -16.68 -25.02
N ASP A 50 -14.46 -15.41 -25.15
CA ASP A 50 -13.48 -14.77 -24.27
C ASP A 50 -13.87 -14.82 -22.78
N PHE A 51 -15.16 -14.74 -22.45
CA PHE A 51 -15.63 -14.94 -21.07
C PHE A 51 -15.47 -16.38 -20.57
N GLU A 52 -15.34 -17.35 -21.47
CA GLU A 52 -15.09 -18.77 -21.16
C GLU A 52 -13.60 -19.12 -21.10
N PHE A 53 -12.73 -18.26 -21.63
CA PHE A 53 -11.28 -18.46 -21.60
C PHE A 53 -10.82 -18.81 -20.20
N TYR A 54 -11.26 -17.98 -19.24
CA TYR A 54 -10.90 -18.17 -17.86
C TYR A 54 -11.34 -19.54 -17.40
N ARG A 55 -12.64 -19.89 -17.48
CA ARG A 55 -13.21 -21.19 -17.08
C ARG A 55 -12.47 -22.42 -17.60
N ASN A 56 -11.78 -22.29 -18.73
CA ASN A 56 -11.04 -23.36 -19.38
C ASN A 56 -9.50 -23.29 -19.19
N ASN A 57 -9.01 -22.38 -18.33
CA ASN A 57 -7.58 -22.06 -18.16
C ASN A 57 -6.92 -21.69 -19.50
N LEU A 58 -7.60 -20.90 -20.32
CA LEU A 58 -7.16 -20.47 -21.64
C LEU A 58 -6.93 -18.96 -21.68
N THR A 59 -6.09 -18.54 -22.61
CA THR A 59 -5.92 -17.16 -23.06
C THR A 59 -5.67 -17.17 -24.55
N LYS A 60 -5.95 -16.07 -25.25
CA LYS A 60 -5.66 -15.96 -26.68
C LYS A 60 -4.16 -15.86 -26.96
N LYS A 61 -3.71 -16.45 -28.07
CA LYS A 61 -2.40 -16.15 -28.61
C LYS A 61 -2.36 -14.69 -29.11
N PRO A 62 -1.20 -14.01 -29.08
CA PRO A 62 -1.09 -12.62 -29.54
C PRO A 62 -1.65 -12.37 -30.95
N GLU A 63 -1.51 -13.35 -31.84
CA GLU A 63 -1.92 -13.33 -33.24
C GLU A 63 -3.39 -13.75 -33.46
N ALA A 64 -4.09 -14.19 -32.41
CA ALA A 64 -5.45 -14.70 -32.52
C ALA A 64 -6.42 -13.59 -32.92
N LYS A 65 -7.18 -13.84 -33.99
CA LYS A 65 -8.25 -12.95 -34.45
C LYS A 65 -9.61 -13.49 -34.01
N PRO A 66 -10.52 -12.62 -33.53
CA PRO A 66 -11.88 -13.04 -33.25
C PRO A 66 -12.56 -13.49 -34.55
N ILE A 67 -13.35 -14.56 -34.45
CA ILE A 67 -14.08 -15.12 -35.60
C ILE A 67 -15.55 -14.73 -35.61
N ALA A 68 -16.08 -14.33 -34.45
CA ALA A 68 -17.45 -13.86 -34.27
C ALA A 68 -17.50 -13.01 -33.00
N TYR A 69 -18.60 -12.29 -32.80
CA TYR A 69 -18.87 -11.60 -31.55
C TYR A 69 -20.36 -11.66 -31.20
N HIS A 70 -20.65 -11.50 -29.92
CA HIS A 70 -22.00 -11.37 -29.39
C HIS A 70 -22.17 -9.98 -28.78
N HIS A 71 -23.29 -9.32 -29.09
CA HIS A 71 -23.60 -7.98 -28.60
C HIS A 71 -24.33 -8.05 -27.26
N LYS A 72 -23.68 -7.64 -26.16
CA LYS A 72 -24.38 -7.45 -24.88
C LYS A 72 -25.05 -6.06 -24.81
N PRO A 73 -26.22 -5.94 -24.16
CA PRO A 73 -26.87 -4.65 -23.92
C PRO A 73 -25.98 -3.62 -23.19
N SER A 74 -24.96 -4.07 -22.46
CA SER A 74 -24.01 -3.25 -21.71
C SER A 74 -22.92 -2.57 -22.58
N PHE A 75 -23.02 -2.62 -23.92
CA PHE A 75 -22.01 -2.11 -24.86
C PHE A 75 -20.65 -2.79 -24.76
N ARG A 76 -20.58 -3.95 -24.09
CA ARG A 76 -19.45 -4.87 -24.16
C ARG A 76 -19.73 -5.90 -25.26
N HIS A 77 -18.73 -6.18 -26.08
CA HIS A 77 -18.78 -7.28 -27.04
C HIS A 77 -18.02 -8.45 -26.44
N ASP A 78 -18.65 -9.61 -26.38
CA ASP A 78 -17.92 -10.84 -26.13
C ASP A 78 -17.41 -11.34 -27.47
N TYR A 79 -16.11 -11.59 -27.57
CA TYR A 79 -15.50 -12.09 -28.79
C TYR A 79 -15.32 -13.61 -28.71
N CYS A 80 -15.59 -14.26 -29.83
CA CYS A 80 -15.36 -15.69 -30.00
C CYS A 80 -14.06 -15.93 -30.76
N TYR A 81 -13.26 -16.90 -30.33
CA TYR A 81 -11.97 -17.25 -30.95
C TYR A 81 -11.91 -18.75 -31.24
N LYS A 82 -11.14 -19.16 -32.25
CA LYS A 82 -10.88 -20.60 -32.47
C LYS A 82 -10.12 -21.16 -31.29
N LEU A 83 -10.49 -22.36 -30.83
CA LEU A 83 -9.79 -23.03 -29.73
C LEU A 83 -8.31 -23.29 -30.05
N THR A 84 -7.97 -23.52 -31.32
CA THR A 84 -6.58 -23.67 -31.81
C THR A 84 -5.73 -22.40 -31.66
N ASP A 85 -6.38 -21.24 -31.56
CA ASP A 85 -5.73 -19.93 -31.39
C ASP A 85 -5.63 -19.53 -29.92
N CYS A 86 -6.07 -20.42 -29.02
CA CYS A 86 -5.90 -20.29 -27.58
C CYS A 86 -4.66 -21.06 -27.10
N LYS A 87 -4.15 -20.65 -25.94
CA LYS A 87 -3.09 -21.34 -25.19
C LYS A 87 -3.46 -21.40 -23.72
N LYS A 88 -2.86 -22.32 -22.97
CA LYS A 88 -3.06 -22.33 -21.51
C LYS A 88 -2.61 -21.02 -20.89
N TRP A 89 -3.45 -20.44 -20.04
CA TRP A 89 -3.12 -19.20 -19.35
C TRP A 89 -2.08 -19.46 -18.26
N PHE A 90 -2.34 -20.47 -17.43
CA PHE A 90 -1.39 -20.96 -16.43
C PHE A 90 -0.90 -22.34 -16.81
N LYS A 91 0.39 -22.45 -17.15
CA LYS A 91 1.03 -23.74 -17.48
C LYS A 91 1.00 -24.73 -16.30
N GLU A 92 0.99 -24.19 -15.08
CA GLU A 92 1.19 -24.94 -13.84
C GLU A 92 -0.11 -25.22 -13.07
N VAL A 93 -1.23 -24.61 -13.45
CA VAL A 93 -2.53 -24.85 -12.80
C VAL A 93 -3.24 -25.97 -13.58
N PRO A 94 -3.77 -27.02 -12.91
CA PRO A 94 -4.69 -27.96 -13.55
C PRO A 94 -5.90 -27.22 -14.11
N ASN A 95 -6.66 -27.82 -15.04
CA ASN A 95 -7.82 -27.19 -15.69
C ASN A 95 -9.01 -26.93 -14.73
N LEU A 96 -8.77 -26.85 -13.43
CA LEU A 96 -9.78 -26.79 -12.38
C LEU A 96 -10.02 -25.34 -11.98
N ILE A 97 -11.09 -24.77 -12.52
CA ILE A 97 -11.68 -23.56 -11.95
C ILE A 97 -12.77 -23.95 -10.98
N LEU A 98 -12.56 -23.52 -9.74
CA LEU A 98 -13.44 -23.83 -8.64
C LEU A 98 -14.32 -22.63 -8.37
N THR A 99 -15.60 -22.89 -8.16
CA THR A 99 -16.48 -21.94 -7.48
C THR A 99 -15.98 -21.69 -6.06
N LYS A 100 -16.42 -20.58 -5.47
CA LYS A 100 -16.11 -20.25 -4.07
C LYS A 100 -16.51 -21.39 -3.11
N GLN A 101 -17.67 -22.02 -3.34
CA GLN A 101 -18.17 -23.12 -2.52
C GLN A 101 -17.34 -24.40 -2.65
N GLU A 102 -16.92 -24.75 -3.87
CA GLU A 102 -16.08 -25.94 -4.10
C GLU A 102 -14.71 -25.79 -3.47
N LYS A 103 -14.11 -24.60 -3.59
CA LYS A 103 -12.83 -24.30 -2.94
C LYS A 103 -12.92 -24.43 -1.42
N ASP A 104 -13.97 -23.92 -0.80
CA ASP A 104 -14.14 -24.02 0.65
C ASP A 104 -14.36 -25.48 1.10
N LYS A 105 -15.11 -26.29 0.33
CA LYS A 105 -15.28 -27.73 0.57
C LYS A 105 -13.97 -28.52 0.48
N LEU A 106 -13.11 -28.16 -0.49
CA LEU A 106 -11.80 -28.80 -0.71
C LEU A 106 -10.70 -28.28 0.22
N GLY A 107 -11.00 -27.28 1.06
CA GLY A 107 -10.05 -26.72 2.02
C GLY A 107 -8.92 -25.89 1.41
N TYR A 108 -8.97 -25.58 0.11
CA TYR A 108 -7.91 -24.83 -0.56
C TYR A 108 -7.88 -23.37 -0.09
N LYS A 109 -6.70 -22.75 -0.10
CA LYS A 109 -6.51 -21.39 0.39
C LYS A 109 -5.93 -20.49 -0.70
N THR A 110 -6.37 -19.23 -0.71
CA THR A 110 -5.70 -18.20 -1.53
C THR A 110 -4.40 -17.77 -0.85
N LYS A 111 -3.49 -17.15 -1.61
CA LYS A 111 -2.27 -16.53 -1.05
C LYS A 111 -2.57 -15.60 0.12
N ARG A 112 -3.58 -14.73 0.01
CA ARG A 112 -4.00 -13.83 1.09
C ARG A 112 -4.52 -14.56 2.34
N GLN A 113 -5.20 -15.70 2.17
CA GLN A 113 -5.64 -16.51 3.31
C GLN A 113 -4.45 -17.20 3.98
N LEU A 114 -3.49 -17.71 3.19
CA LEU A 114 -2.25 -18.29 3.70
C LEU A 114 -1.43 -17.26 4.49
N GLU A 115 -1.30 -16.03 3.97
CA GLU A 115 -0.58 -14.93 4.66
C GLU A 115 -1.17 -14.65 6.04
N LYS A 116 -2.51 -14.68 6.19
CA LYS A 116 -3.18 -14.53 7.50
C LYS A 116 -2.90 -15.68 8.46
N MET A 117 -2.52 -16.84 7.94
CA MET A 117 -2.15 -18.04 8.69
C MET A 117 -0.64 -18.16 8.88
N HIS A 118 0.15 -17.15 8.47
CA HIS A 118 1.62 -17.22 8.43
C HIS A 118 2.14 -18.41 7.61
N LEU A 119 1.51 -18.64 6.46
CA LEU A 119 1.89 -19.66 5.49
C LEU A 119 2.18 -19.02 4.14
N GLN A 120 3.08 -19.63 3.37
CA GLN A 120 3.28 -19.33 1.95
C GLN A 120 3.41 -20.63 1.13
N PRO A 121 3.06 -20.63 -0.17
CA PRO A 121 3.34 -21.78 -1.03
C PRO A 121 4.84 -22.09 -1.05
N LYS A 122 5.21 -23.37 -0.95
CA LYS A 122 6.60 -23.81 -1.16
C LYS A 122 7.07 -23.44 -2.58
N PRO A 123 8.39 -23.32 -2.83
CA PRO A 123 8.89 -23.01 -4.17
C PRO A 123 8.45 -23.98 -5.28
N ASP A 124 8.18 -25.23 -4.93
CA ASP A 124 7.72 -26.31 -5.80
C ASP A 124 6.19 -26.55 -5.73
N ALA A 125 5.47 -25.78 -4.93
CA ALA A 125 4.04 -25.94 -4.74
C ALA A 125 3.29 -25.66 -6.04
N ARG A 126 2.48 -26.64 -6.46
CA ARG A 126 1.60 -26.47 -7.62
C ARG A 126 0.28 -25.86 -7.17
N ALA A 127 -0.23 -24.95 -7.99
CA ALA A 127 -1.58 -24.44 -7.80
C ALA A 127 -2.59 -25.58 -7.94
N CYS A 128 -3.57 -25.63 -7.03
CA CYS A 128 -4.62 -26.66 -7.04
C CYS A 128 -5.86 -26.22 -7.84
N GLY A 129 -5.95 -24.94 -8.17
CA GLY A 129 -7.04 -24.38 -8.97
C GLY A 129 -7.02 -22.85 -8.99
N VAL A 130 -7.97 -22.29 -9.73
CA VAL A 130 -8.20 -20.85 -9.81
C VAL A 130 -9.67 -20.55 -9.54
N TYR A 131 -9.96 -19.45 -8.86
CA TYR A 131 -11.29 -18.86 -8.81
C TYR A 131 -11.28 -17.56 -9.56
N TYR A 132 -12.21 -17.44 -10.49
CA TYR A 132 -12.48 -16.22 -11.22
C TYR A 132 -13.76 -15.57 -10.67
N TRP A 133 -13.75 -14.26 -10.53
CA TRP A 133 -14.96 -13.49 -10.30
C TRP A 133 -15.07 -12.38 -11.33
N ASP A 134 -16.27 -12.24 -11.87
CA ASP A 134 -16.72 -11.10 -12.66
C ASP A 134 -17.51 -10.20 -11.71
N LYS A 135 -17.11 -8.93 -11.60
CA LYS A 135 -17.84 -7.88 -10.90
C LYS A 135 -18.03 -6.71 -11.86
N GLU A 136 -19.09 -5.93 -11.65
CA GLU A 136 -19.38 -4.74 -12.48
C GLU A 136 -18.19 -3.77 -12.58
N GLU A 137 -17.37 -3.67 -11.52
CA GLU A 137 -16.18 -2.83 -11.43
C GLU A 137 -14.89 -3.46 -12.00
N GLY A 138 -14.91 -4.74 -12.38
CA GLY A 138 -13.78 -5.42 -12.98
C GLY A 138 -13.70 -6.91 -12.68
N ASP A 139 -12.96 -7.58 -13.56
CA ASP A 139 -12.67 -9.00 -13.49
C ASP A 139 -11.45 -9.27 -12.62
N GLY A 140 -11.46 -10.37 -11.85
CA GLY A 140 -10.33 -10.77 -11.04
C GLY A 140 -10.22 -12.28 -10.88
N PHE A 141 -9.03 -12.74 -10.48
CA PHE A 141 -8.79 -14.14 -10.19
C PHE A 141 -7.95 -14.33 -8.93
N ALA A 142 -8.08 -15.50 -8.31
CA ALA A 142 -7.24 -15.95 -7.22
C ALA A 142 -6.78 -17.38 -7.48
N ILE A 143 -5.48 -17.61 -7.32
CA ILE A 143 -4.87 -18.93 -7.36
C ILE A 143 -5.00 -19.57 -5.98
N PHE A 144 -5.26 -20.88 -5.96
CA PHE A 144 -5.40 -21.67 -4.75
C PHE A 144 -4.27 -22.67 -4.57
N TYR A 145 -3.94 -22.95 -3.31
CA TYR A 145 -2.94 -23.93 -2.92
C TYR A 145 -3.49 -24.84 -1.83
N HIS A 146 -2.97 -26.07 -1.78
CA HIS A 146 -3.22 -27.00 -0.69
C HIS A 146 -2.45 -26.53 0.54
N PRO A 147 -3.04 -26.49 1.75
CA PRO A 147 -2.30 -26.15 2.96
C PRO A 147 -1.05 -27.03 3.21
N GLN A 148 -1.04 -28.27 2.72
CA GLN A 148 0.10 -29.20 2.87
C GLN A 148 1.29 -28.84 1.96
N ASP A 149 1.04 -28.13 0.87
CA ASP A 149 2.05 -27.62 -0.06
C ASP A 149 2.54 -26.22 0.36
N THR A 150 2.25 -25.83 1.59
CA THR A 150 2.70 -24.56 2.16
C THR A 150 3.74 -24.79 3.24
N GLU A 151 4.55 -23.77 3.47
CA GLU A 151 5.52 -23.70 4.55
C GLU A 151 5.22 -22.51 5.45
N PHE A 152 5.65 -22.61 6.70
CA PHE A 152 5.54 -21.51 7.63
C PHE A 152 6.36 -20.32 7.14
N PHE A 153 5.67 -19.20 6.95
CA PHE A 153 6.25 -17.93 6.61
C PHE A 153 5.73 -16.91 7.61
N ALA A 154 6.60 -16.52 8.54
CA ALA A 154 6.37 -15.33 9.34
C ALA A 154 6.67 -14.11 8.46
N PRO A 155 5.64 -13.40 7.95
CA PRO A 155 5.87 -12.17 7.21
C PRO A 155 6.64 -11.22 8.11
N ASP A 156 7.65 -10.61 7.52
CA ASP A 156 8.39 -9.61 8.26
C ASP A 156 7.49 -8.41 8.56
N GLN A 157 7.61 -7.90 9.78
CA GLN A 157 6.84 -6.75 10.22
C GLN A 157 7.68 -5.51 10.01
N PHE A 158 7.13 -4.53 9.30
CA PHE A 158 7.82 -3.26 9.09
C PHE A 158 7.45 -2.28 10.21
N LEU A 159 8.46 -1.72 10.86
CA LEU A 159 8.36 -0.86 12.03
C LEU A 159 8.63 0.59 11.62
N THR A 160 7.84 1.52 12.15
CA THR A 160 8.12 2.96 11.98
C THR A 160 9.24 3.40 12.92
N LYS A 161 9.88 4.54 12.65
CA LYS A 161 10.84 5.17 13.57
C LYS A 161 10.27 5.37 14.98
N THR A 162 8.98 5.73 15.09
CA THR A 162 8.29 5.89 16.37
C THR A 162 8.13 4.54 17.09
N THR A 163 7.81 3.47 16.35
CA THR A 163 7.72 2.12 16.90
C THR A 163 9.08 1.64 17.41
N LEU A 164 10.17 1.89 16.68
CA LEU A 164 11.53 1.57 17.14
C LEU A 164 11.87 2.24 18.47
N LYS A 165 11.55 3.53 18.61
CA LYS A 165 11.77 4.30 19.84
C LYS A 165 10.94 3.81 21.03
N LYS A 166 9.71 3.33 20.78
CA LYS A 166 8.79 2.91 21.85
C LYS A 166 9.02 1.46 22.26
N THR A 167 9.13 0.55 21.30
CA THR A 167 9.21 -0.89 21.53
C THR A 167 10.63 -1.34 21.84
N TYR A 168 11.62 -0.85 21.10
CA TYR A 168 13.04 -1.21 21.28
C TYR A 168 13.83 -0.10 21.98
N LEU A 169 13.15 0.93 22.49
CA LEU A 169 13.78 2.04 23.21
C LEU A 169 14.91 2.76 22.44
N LEU A 170 14.99 2.63 21.11
CA LEU A 170 16.16 3.10 20.36
C LEU A 170 16.24 4.63 20.33
N SER A 171 17.42 5.19 20.63
CA SER A 171 17.70 6.62 20.45
C SER A 171 17.87 7.00 18.97
N GLU A 172 17.90 8.30 18.69
CA GLU A 172 18.24 8.80 17.34
C GLU A 172 19.60 8.30 16.85
N GLY A 173 20.60 8.19 17.75
CA GLY A 173 21.91 7.66 17.41
C GLY A 173 21.85 6.18 17.02
N TRP A 174 21.08 5.37 17.74
CA TRP A 174 20.86 3.95 17.41
C TRP A 174 20.10 3.77 16.10
N VAL A 175 19.06 4.59 15.86
CA VAL A 175 18.35 4.56 14.57
C VAL A 175 19.27 4.98 13.41
N LYS A 176 20.19 5.93 13.63
CA LYS A 176 21.19 6.29 12.62
C LYS A 176 22.18 5.15 12.35
N ARG A 177 22.59 4.38 13.39
CA ARG A 177 23.44 3.18 13.24
C ARG A 177 22.75 2.06 12.45
N LEU A 178 21.43 1.92 12.56
CA LEU A 178 20.64 0.98 11.74
C LEU A 178 20.70 1.31 10.23
N GLY A 179 20.98 2.56 9.87
CA GLY A 179 21.11 3.02 8.49
C GLY A 179 19.78 3.38 7.82
N GLU A 180 19.74 3.26 6.49
CA GLU A 180 18.56 3.63 5.69
C GLU A 180 17.38 2.66 5.90
N PRO A 181 16.13 3.14 5.79
CA PRO A 181 14.94 2.31 5.92
C PRO A 181 14.85 1.28 4.79
N ASP A 182 14.18 0.17 5.07
CA ASP A 182 13.97 -0.90 4.09
C ASP A 182 12.86 -0.54 3.10
N LYS A 183 11.88 0.27 3.54
CA LYS A 183 10.76 0.74 2.71
C LYS A 183 10.40 2.18 3.04
N LEU A 184 9.87 2.87 2.03
CA LEU A 184 9.15 4.13 2.18
C LEU A 184 7.67 3.86 1.92
N ALA A 185 6.80 4.43 2.74
CA ALA A 185 5.36 4.36 2.56
C ALA A 185 4.75 5.76 2.62
N ASP A 186 3.61 5.95 1.96
CA ASP A 186 2.89 7.22 2.00
C ASP A 186 2.43 7.52 3.43
N ASN A 187 2.59 8.79 3.83
CA ASN A 187 2.19 9.23 5.15
C ASN A 187 0.75 9.76 5.10
N PRO A 188 -0.20 9.12 5.81
CA PRO A 188 -1.60 9.53 5.78
C PRO A 188 -1.84 10.92 6.39
N HIS A 189 -0.88 11.45 7.16
CA HIS A 189 -0.97 12.75 7.81
C HIS A 189 -0.17 13.86 7.09
N SER A 190 0.63 13.53 6.08
CA SER A 190 1.44 14.51 5.36
C SER A 190 1.85 13.97 3.99
N TYR A 191 1.51 14.67 2.92
CA TYR A 191 1.91 14.29 1.57
C TYR A 191 3.41 14.53 1.30
N THR A 192 4.10 15.32 2.12
CA THR A 192 5.49 15.76 1.86
C THR A 192 6.56 14.89 2.52
N HIS A 193 6.19 14.09 3.52
CA HIS A 193 7.16 13.33 4.31
C HIS A 193 6.77 11.86 4.40
N PRO A 194 7.36 10.97 3.57
CA PRO A 194 7.04 9.54 3.60
C PRO A 194 7.44 8.91 4.93
N ILE A 195 6.68 7.88 5.33
CA ILE A 195 6.99 7.05 6.49
C ILE A 195 8.18 6.15 6.16
N LYS A 196 9.23 6.26 6.97
CA LYS A 196 10.38 5.36 6.95
C LYS A 196 10.06 4.07 7.71
N LEU A 197 10.19 2.94 7.03
CA LEU A 197 9.84 1.61 7.53
C LEU A 197 11.08 0.72 7.63
N TYR A 198 11.25 0.07 8.77
CA TYR A 198 12.40 -0.80 9.09
C TYR A 198 11.93 -2.23 9.30
N SER A 199 12.57 -3.19 8.65
CA SER A 199 12.38 -4.62 8.84
C SER A 199 12.60 -5.00 10.31
N ARG A 200 11.61 -5.62 10.94
CA ARG A 200 11.74 -6.13 12.32
C ARG A 200 12.89 -7.13 12.40
N LYS A 201 12.96 -8.07 11.46
CA LYS A 201 14.05 -9.07 11.40
C LYS A 201 15.43 -8.41 11.32
N ARG A 202 15.59 -7.36 10.49
CA ARG A 202 16.85 -6.62 10.37
C ARG A 202 17.20 -5.90 11.68
N VAL A 203 16.22 -5.26 12.31
CA VAL A 203 16.41 -4.56 13.58
C VAL A 203 16.81 -5.53 14.69
N GLU A 204 16.07 -6.62 14.86
CA GLU A 204 16.36 -7.65 15.87
C GLU A 204 17.73 -8.28 15.65
N LYS A 205 18.08 -8.59 14.39
CA LYS A 205 19.42 -9.07 14.03
C LYS A 205 20.50 -8.06 14.39
N PHE A 206 20.33 -6.79 14.03
CA PHE A 206 21.29 -5.74 14.35
C PHE A 206 21.48 -5.58 15.86
N LEU A 207 20.40 -5.65 16.65
CA LEU A 207 20.50 -5.60 18.11
C LEU A 207 21.18 -6.83 18.69
N ALA A 208 20.91 -8.02 18.16
CA ALA A 208 21.60 -9.24 18.55
C ALA A 208 23.10 -9.18 18.24
N ASP A 209 23.45 -8.68 17.05
CA ASP A 209 24.83 -8.50 16.59
C ASP A 209 25.57 -7.39 17.41
N ASN A 210 24.84 -6.52 18.14
CA ASN A 210 25.38 -5.45 18.99
C ASN A 210 24.89 -5.55 20.45
N ALA A 211 24.65 -6.78 20.95
CA ALA A 211 23.93 -7.00 22.21
C ALA A 211 24.60 -6.34 23.42
N GLU A 212 25.92 -6.48 23.57
CA GLU A 212 26.67 -5.91 24.71
C GLU A 212 26.61 -4.38 24.74
N ASP A 213 26.88 -3.74 23.60
CA ASP A 213 26.78 -2.29 23.41
C ASP A 213 25.37 -1.78 23.76
N TYR A 214 24.36 -2.52 23.31
CA TYR A 214 22.96 -2.16 23.51
C TYR A 214 22.54 -2.32 24.98
N CYS A 215 22.94 -3.40 25.65
CA CYS A 215 22.72 -3.60 27.08
C CYS A 215 23.38 -2.49 27.92
N ASN A 216 24.67 -2.22 27.68
CA ASN A 216 25.39 -1.14 28.36
C ASN A 216 24.72 0.23 28.15
N TRP A 217 24.14 0.45 26.98
CA TRP A 217 23.39 1.68 26.69
C TRP A 217 22.06 1.75 27.45
N LEU A 218 21.33 0.62 27.57
CA LEU A 218 20.10 0.54 28.36
C LEU A 218 20.35 0.80 29.84
N ASP A 219 21.42 0.24 30.42
CA ASP A 219 21.77 0.45 31.84
C ASP A 219 22.05 1.93 32.15
N LYS A 220 22.80 2.59 31.25
CA LYS A 220 23.05 4.04 31.35
C LYS A 220 21.76 4.83 31.26
N ARG A 221 20.88 4.48 30.32
CA ARG A 221 19.57 5.13 30.16
C ARG A 221 18.73 4.99 31.43
N ASP A 222 18.65 3.79 32.00
CA ASP A 222 17.83 3.54 33.18
C ASP A 222 18.38 4.30 34.41
N THR A 223 19.69 4.42 34.50
CA THR A 223 20.35 5.30 35.49
C THR A 223 19.91 6.76 35.31
N TYR A 224 19.91 7.29 34.07
CA TYR A 224 19.43 8.65 33.80
C TYR A 224 17.95 8.83 34.12
N VAL A 225 17.11 7.83 33.81
CA VAL A 225 15.68 7.86 34.13
C VAL A 225 15.46 7.87 35.65
N ALA A 226 16.19 7.05 36.39
CA ALA A 226 16.12 7.02 37.85
C ALA A 226 16.55 8.36 38.46
N ILE A 227 17.63 8.97 37.96
CA ILE A 227 18.08 10.31 38.38
C ILE A 227 17.00 11.35 38.04
N PHE A 228 16.41 11.29 36.85
CA PHE A 228 15.36 12.21 36.43
C PHE A 228 14.12 12.11 37.33
N GLU A 229 13.61 10.90 37.58
CA GLU A 229 12.44 10.70 38.44
C GLU A 229 12.70 11.16 39.87
N LYS A 230 13.90 10.88 40.43
CA LYS A 230 14.29 11.39 41.77
C LYS A 230 14.31 12.92 41.85
N ASN A 231 14.57 13.60 40.73
CA ASN A 231 14.69 15.07 40.68
C ASN A 231 13.50 15.74 39.97
N LYS A 232 12.45 14.99 39.64
CA LYS A 232 11.36 15.45 38.79
C LYS A 232 10.65 16.67 39.36
N ASP A 233 10.37 16.66 40.65
CA ASP A 233 9.69 17.76 41.33
C ASP A 233 10.56 19.01 41.37
N LYS A 234 11.86 18.87 41.68
CA LYS A 234 12.82 19.98 41.62
C LYS A 234 12.95 20.58 40.22
N ILE A 235 12.95 19.72 39.19
CA ILE A 235 12.98 20.15 37.79
C ILE A 235 11.69 20.89 37.43
N ALA A 236 10.53 20.40 37.89
CA ALA A 236 9.24 21.03 37.66
C ALA A 236 9.14 22.40 38.36
N GLU A 237 9.56 22.48 39.62
CA GLU A 237 9.61 23.72 40.41
C GLU A 237 10.53 24.75 39.75
N ALA A 238 11.75 24.36 39.37
CA ALA A 238 12.68 25.26 38.68
C ALA A 238 12.11 25.76 37.33
N ARG A 239 11.41 24.90 36.58
CA ARG A 239 10.74 25.30 35.33
C ARG A 239 9.61 26.29 35.58
N GLU A 240 8.82 26.09 36.64
CA GLU A 240 7.74 27.00 36.99
C GLU A 240 8.27 28.36 37.46
N LEU A 241 9.36 28.36 38.24
CA LEU A 241 10.06 29.58 38.65
C LEU A 241 10.56 30.38 37.43
N VAL A 242 11.19 29.71 36.46
CA VAL A 242 11.63 30.34 35.21
C VAL A 242 10.45 30.88 34.40
N ARG A 243 9.33 30.14 34.31
CA ARG A 243 8.11 30.62 33.63
C ARG A 243 7.53 31.86 34.30
N LYS A 244 7.46 31.89 35.64
CA LYS A 244 7.04 33.06 36.41
C LYS A 244 7.96 34.24 36.13
N GLN A 245 9.28 34.02 36.13
CA GLN A 245 10.25 35.06 35.81
C GLN A 245 10.09 35.59 34.38
N GLN A 246 9.91 34.72 33.39
CA GLN A 246 9.67 35.14 32.01
C GLN A 246 8.41 36.02 31.89
N LYS A 247 7.33 35.67 32.58
CA LYS A 247 6.12 36.49 32.65
C LYS A 247 6.38 37.86 33.28
N MET A 248 7.20 37.93 34.34
CA MET A 248 7.61 39.19 34.96
C MET A 248 8.48 40.02 34.01
N CYS A 249 9.49 39.43 33.39
CA CYS A 249 10.37 40.13 32.44
C CYS A 249 9.59 40.79 31.31
N LEU A 250 8.55 40.13 30.78
CA LEU A 250 7.68 40.70 29.73
C LEU A 250 6.92 41.97 30.18
N ARG A 251 6.71 42.16 31.48
CA ARG A 251 6.04 43.34 32.08
C ARG A 251 7.02 44.37 32.63
N CYS A 252 8.31 44.06 32.62
CA CYS A 252 9.34 44.88 33.23
C CYS A 252 9.62 46.14 32.39
N ALA A 253 9.75 47.30 33.04
CA ALA A 253 10.13 48.57 32.40
C ALA A 253 11.51 48.51 31.77
N SER A 254 12.41 47.73 32.36
CA SER A 254 13.77 47.52 31.90
C SER A 254 13.88 46.53 30.73
N SER A 255 12.76 45.92 30.30
CA SER A 255 12.74 45.02 29.14
C SER A 255 12.41 45.78 27.85
N CYS A 256 12.90 45.30 26.71
CA CYS A 256 12.56 45.78 25.38
C CYS A 256 12.53 44.62 24.38
N ALA A 257 11.62 44.65 23.40
CA ALA A 257 11.59 43.66 22.33
C ALA A 257 12.52 44.11 21.20
N LEU A 258 13.46 43.24 20.82
CA LEU A 258 14.33 43.39 19.65
C LEU A 258 13.93 42.36 18.59
N GLU A 259 14.45 42.51 17.36
CA GLU A 259 14.19 41.56 16.25
C GLU A 259 14.52 40.10 16.61
N ASN A 260 15.49 39.90 17.51
CA ASN A 260 15.97 38.58 17.92
C ASN A 260 15.37 38.09 19.26
N GLY A 261 14.43 38.83 19.85
CA GLY A 261 13.75 38.45 21.10
C GLY A 261 13.73 39.53 22.18
N LEU A 262 13.38 39.14 23.41
CA LEU A 262 13.28 40.03 24.56
C LEU A 262 14.66 40.31 25.15
N PHE A 263 15.01 41.59 25.30
CA PHE A 263 16.24 42.08 25.91
C PHE A 263 15.94 42.79 27.24
N CYS A 264 16.74 42.55 28.27
CA CYS A 264 16.68 43.26 29.55
C CYS A 264 17.92 44.13 29.71
N VAL A 265 17.75 45.44 29.93
CA VAL A 265 18.86 46.39 30.02
C VAL A 265 19.70 46.16 31.28
N ILE A 266 19.08 45.68 32.37
CA ILE A 266 19.76 45.42 33.65
C ILE A 266 20.50 44.08 33.64
N HIS A 267 19.91 43.07 33.01
CA HIS A 267 20.48 41.72 32.90
C HIS A 267 20.57 41.28 31.43
N PRO A 268 21.47 41.88 30.64
CA PRO A 268 21.54 41.66 29.19
C PRO A 268 21.94 40.24 28.81
N THR A 269 22.65 39.53 29.69
CA THR A 269 23.05 38.13 29.51
C THR A 269 22.07 37.13 30.13
N GLY A 270 20.94 37.62 30.66
CA GLY A 270 20.01 36.83 31.47
C GLY A 270 20.40 36.80 32.94
N LEU A 271 19.50 36.25 33.75
CA LEU A 271 19.59 36.19 35.20
C LEU A 271 20.10 34.83 35.67
N GLU A 272 20.98 34.82 36.67
CA GLU A 272 21.43 33.59 37.32
C GLU A 272 20.27 32.94 38.09
N ARG A 273 20.29 31.60 38.24
CA ARG A 273 19.15 30.85 38.80
C ARG A 273 18.83 31.20 40.25
N ASP A 274 19.86 31.46 41.05
CA ASP A 274 19.78 31.86 42.46
C ASP A 274 19.24 33.28 42.64
N LYS A 275 19.23 34.09 41.58
CA LYS A 275 18.67 35.44 41.56
C LYS A 275 17.23 35.49 41.06
N ILE A 276 16.58 34.35 40.83
CA ILE A 276 15.15 34.29 40.49
C ILE A 276 14.33 34.19 41.80
N PRO A 277 13.32 35.06 42.03
CA PRO A 277 12.83 36.11 41.14
C PRO A 277 13.75 37.34 41.06
N CYS A 278 13.77 37.99 39.90
CA CYS A 278 14.62 39.15 39.60
C CYS A 278 14.47 40.27 40.64
N PRO A 279 15.56 40.64 41.34
CA PRO A 279 15.49 41.67 42.37
C PRO A 279 15.23 43.06 41.79
N ASP A 280 15.70 43.30 40.57
CA ASP A 280 15.57 44.59 39.87
C ASP A 280 14.29 44.68 39.01
N PHE A 281 13.31 43.80 39.26
CA PHE A 281 12.03 43.87 38.55
C PHE A 281 11.30 45.16 38.92
N TYR A 282 10.99 45.95 37.90
CA TYR A 282 10.15 47.12 38.02
C TYR A 282 9.06 47.06 36.97
N GLU A 283 7.80 47.03 37.39
CA GLU A 283 6.67 46.95 36.47
C GLU A 283 6.52 48.25 35.66
N ARG A 284 6.20 48.14 34.37
CA ARG A 284 5.87 49.32 33.54
C ARG A 284 4.63 50.00 34.12
N SER A 285 4.75 51.26 34.51
CA SER A 285 3.62 52.14 34.72
C SER A 285 2.91 52.32 33.37
N ASN A 286 1.62 51.97 33.29
CA ASN A 286 0.79 52.26 32.13
C ASN A 286 0.59 53.76 31.95
#